data_AF-A0A0B5HLF7-F1
#
_entry.id   AF-A0A0B5HLF7-F1
#
_cell.length_a   1.000
_cell.length_b   1.000
_cell.length_c   1.000
_cell.angle_alpha   90.00
_cell.angle_beta   90.00
_cell.angle_gamma   90.00
#
_symmetry.space_group_name_H-M   'P 1'
#
loop_
_entity.id
_entity.type
_entity.pdbx_description
1 polymer ?
#
loop_
_entity_poly.entity_id
_entity_poly.type
_entity_poly.pdbx_seq_one_letter_code
_entity_poly.pdbx_strand_id
1 'polypeptide(L)'
;MKLNQTINEILKFLSKSTGFFLINIAVILILFAFFANSTIKNVDVLENELNLYFQQPANQTSLENVQEPPRLFDVETVKGYIIMSSFIASFLFLIGFMFVYLSSLSFLASFYKISIHLTVNNFLAALYFNLIPDIVNKILVHPSFQQITNGIPEEFVQEITRIILEWIKIPVFVTVKLTITLGIIFLIISVTLYFMKKKALKEEKKNK
;
A
#
# COMPACT_ATOMS: atom_id res chain seq x y z
N MET A 1 -36.77 -20.02 -20.60
CA MET A 1 -35.33 -20.26 -20.88
C MET A 1 -34.47 -19.00 -20.76
N LYS A 2 -34.86 -17.85 -21.34
CA LYS A 2 -34.09 -16.58 -21.24
C LYS A 2 -33.84 -16.10 -19.80
N LEU A 3 -34.83 -16.20 -18.91
CA LEU A 3 -34.72 -15.73 -17.52
C LEU A 3 -33.57 -16.42 -16.74
N ASN A 4 -33.44 -17.75 -16.86
CA ASN A 4 -32.39 -18.50 -16.17
C ASN A 4 -30.98 -18.13 -16.68
N GLN A 5 -30.86 -17.80 -17.97
CA GLN A 5 -29.60 -17.35 -18.54
C GLN A 5 -29.19 -15.99 -17.98
N THR A 6 -30.12 -15.02 -17.95
CA THR A 6 -29.87 -13.69 -17.39
C THR A 6 -29.48 -13.76 -15.92
N ILE A 7 -30.18 -14.58 -15.12
CA ILE A 7 -29.84 -14.76 -13.70
C ILE A 7 -28.43 -15.32 -13.55
N ASN A 8 -28.04 -16.31 -14.35
CA ASN A 8 -26.71 -16.90 -14.30
C ASN A 8 -25.61 -15.89 -14.68
N GLU A 9 -25.85 -15.04 -15.68
CA GLU A 9 -24.93 -13.98 -16.08
C GLU A 9 -24.74 -12.93 -14.97
N ILE A 10 -25.83 -12.53 -14.32
CA ILE A 10 -25.79 -11.61 -13.17
C ILE A 10 -25.00 -12.23 -12.01
N LEU A 11 -25.25 -13.49 -11.65
CA LEU A 11 -24.54 -14.17 -10.57
C LEU A 11 -23.03 -14.28 -10.87
N LYS A 12 -22.66 -14.59 -12.11
CA LYS A 12 -21.25 -14.63 -12.54
C LYS A 12 -20.60 -13.26 -12.46
N PHE A 13 -21.33 -12.21 -12.82
CA PHE A 13 -20.85 -10.83 -12.71
C PHE A 13 -20.64 -10.43 -11.25
N LEU A 14 -21.63 -10.66 -10.39
CA LEU A 14 -21.56 -10.35 -8.96
C LEU A 14 -20.40 -11.09 -8.29
N SER A 15 -20.30 -12.40 -8.51
CA SER A 15 -19.20 -13.23 -8.00
C SER A 15 -17.84 -12.69 -8.43
N LYS A 16 -17.67 -12.39 -9.72
CA LYS A 16 -16.43 -11.80 -10.25
C LYS A 16 -16.11 -10.43 -9.64
N SER A 17 -17.11 -9.55 -9.53
CA SER A 17 -16.94 -8.20 -9.00
C SER A 17 -16.55 -8.23 -7.53
N THR A 18 -17.25 -9.02 -6.72
CA THR A 18 -16.92 -9.24 -5.31
C THR A 18 -15.52 -9.82 -5.16
N GLY A 19 -15.16 -10.81 -5.99
CA GLY A 19 -13.83 -11.40 -5.96
C GLY A 19 -12.71 -10.37 -6.19
N PHE A 20 -12.85 -9.51 -7.20
CA PHE A 20 -11.88 -8.44 -7.46
C PHE A 20 -11.87 -7.36 -6.38
N PHE A 21 -13.02 -7.02 -5.82
CA PHE A 21 -13.10 -6.08 -4.70
C PHE A 21 -12.33 -6.59 -3.48
N LEU A 22 -12.49 -7.86 -3.11
CA LEU A 22 -11.75 -8.47 -2.00
C LEU A 22 -10.24 -8.52 -2.27
N ILE A 23 -9.84 -8.86 -3.51
CA ILE A 23 -8.44 -8.82 -3.93
C ILE A 23 -7.88 -7.40 -3.83
N ASN A 24 -8.64 -6.37 -4.22
CA ASN A 24 -8.22 -4.97 -4.09
C ASN A 24 -7.94 -4.60 -2.64
N ILE A 25 -8.87 -4.90 -1.73
CA ILE A 25 -8.70 -4.63 -0.30
C ILE A 25 -7.47 -5.36 0.22
N ALA A 26 -7.30 -6.63 -0.13
CA ALA A 26 -6.14 -7.41 0.28
C ALA A 26 -4.81 -6.77 -0.17
N VAL A 27 -4.72 -6.34 -1.43
CA VAL A 27 -3.52 -5.67 -1.95
C VAL A 27 -3.26 -4.37 -1.21
N ILE A 28 -4.30 -3.53 -1.00
CA ILE A 28 -4.17 -2.28 -0.26
C ILE A 28 -3.66 -2.54 1.16
N LEU A 29 -4.21 -3.52 1.86
CA LEU A 29 -3.78 -3.89 3.20
C LEU A 29 -2.33 -4.38 3.24
N ILE A 30 -1.90 -5.21 2.29
CA ILE A 30 -0.50 -5.67 2.20
C ILE A 30 0.45 -4.50 1.97
N LEU A 31 0.11 -3.61 1.03
CA LEU A 31 0.95 -2.45 0.73
C LEU A 31 1.01 -1.47 1.90
N PHE A 32 -0.10 -1.27 2.60
CA PHE A 32 -0.15 -0.45 3.80
C PHE A 32 0.63 -1.08 4.96
N ALA A 33 0.51 -2.38 5.17
CA ALA A 33 1.30 -3.12 6.16
C ALA A 33 2.80 -3.01 5.87
N PHE A 34 3.19 -3.11 4.59
CA PHE A 34 4.57 -2.95 4.16
C PHE A 34 5.06 -1.51 4.37
N PHE A 35 4.26 -0.52 3.98
CA PHE A 35 4.55 0.89 4.22
C PHE A 35 4.73 1.16 5.72
N ALA A 36 3.78 0.76 6.56
CA ALA A 36 3.83 0.93 8.01
C ALA A 36 5.05 0.24 8.63
N ASN A 37 5.39 -0.97 8.20
CA ASN A 37 6.60 -1.67 8.65
C ASN A 37 7.87 -0.90 8.24
N SER A 38 7.91 -0.37 7.02
CA SER A 38 9.01 0.48 6.59
C SER A 38 9.09 1.75 7.42
N THR A 39 7.95 2.38 7.72
CA THR A 39 7.90 3.58 8.58
C THR A 39 8.45 3.30 9.96
N ILE A 40 8.03 2.20 10.62
CA ILE A 40 8.52 1.79 11.94
C ILE A 40 10.03 1.58 11.93
N LYS A 41 10.56 0.88 10.93
CA LYS A 41 12.01 0.61 10.82
C LYS A 41 12.86 1.88 10.66
N ASN A 42 12.26 2.99 10.25
CA ASN A 42 12.93 4.28 10.11
C ASN A 42 12.57 5.25 11.25
N VAL A 43 11.85 4.81 12.29
CA VAL A 43 11.58 5.65 13.48
C VAL A 43 12.89 5.96 14.21
N ASP A 44 13.80 5.00 14.33
CA ASP A 44 15.10 5.22 14.97
C ASP A 44 15.92 6.32 14.24
N VAL A 45 15.79 6.40 12.91
CA VAL A 45 16.45 7.46 12.12
C VAL A 45 15.86 8.82 12.47
N LEU A 46 14.54 8.92 12.54
CA LEU A 46 13.83 10.14 12.94
C LEU A 46 14.20 10.57 14.36
N GLU A 47 14.22 9.63 15.30
CA GLU A 47 14.58 9.89 16.69
C GLU A 47 16.02 10.41 16.80
N ASN A 48 16.96 9.80 16.08
CA ASN A 48 18.35 10.24 16.05
C ASN A 48 18.50 11.65 15.44
N GLU A 49 17.83 11.95 14.33
CA GLU A 49 17.87 13.28 13.69
C GLU A 49 17.30 14.37 14.61
N LEU A 50 16.18 14.09 15.29
CA LEU A 50 15.59 15.00 16.25
C LEU A 50 16.50 15.22 17.46
N ASN A 51 17.06 14.16 18.02
CA ASN A 51 17.98 14.26 19.16
C ASN A 51 19.23 15.09 18.83
N LEU A 52 19.81 14.91 17.65
CA LEU A 52 20.94 15.71 17.18
C LEU A 52 20.58 17.20 17.06
N TYR A 53 19.37 17.51 16.59
CA TYR A 53 18.89 18.88 16.49
C TYR A 53 18.70 19.53 17.88
N PHE A 54 18.12 18.82 18.84
CA PHE A 54 17.91 19.33 20.20
C PHE A 54 19.19 19.47 21.02
N GLN A 55 20.24 18.70 20.72
CA GLN A 55 21.52 18.77 21.43
C GLN A 55 22.40 19.96 21.00
N GLN A 56 22.04 20.70 19.94
CA GLN A 56 22.81 21.85 19.50
C GLN A 56 22.86 22.95 20.58
N PRO A 57 24.04 23.52 20.89
CA PRO A 57 24.23 24.44 22.02
C PRO A 57 23.42 25.74 21.94
N ALA A 58 22.96 26.13 20.74
CA ALA A 58 22.04 27.26 20.56
C ALA A 58 20.62 27.02 21.13
N ASN A 59 20.24 25.77 21.36
CA ASN A 59 18.89 25.36 21.79
C ASN A 59 18.81 24.90 23.26
N GLN A 60 19.93 24.91 24.00
CA GLN A 60 20.04 24.29 25.33
C GLN A 60 19.46 25.15 26.48
N THR A 61 19.31 26.48 26.32
CA THR A 61 18.80 27.37 27.39
C THR A 61 17.34 27.14 27.79
N SER A 62 16.60 26.27 27.10
CA SER A 62 15.16 26.06 27.31
C SER A 62 14.77 24.65 27.78
N LEU A 63 15.73 23.73 27.99
CA LEU A 63 15.43 22.29 28.12
C LEU A 63 15.77 21.67 29.49
N GLU A 64 16.26 22.43 30.47
CA GLU A 64 16.83 21.90 31.73
C GLU A 64 15.80 21.18 32.65
N ASN A 65 14.50 21.19 32.32
CA ASN A 65 13.44 20.51 33.08
C ASN A 65 12.54 19.58 32.24
N VAL A 66 12.95 19.18 31.03
CA VAL A 66 12.14 18.27 30.22
C VAL A 66 12.30 16.83 30.72
N GLN A 67 11.34 16.43 31.57
CA GLN A 67 11.07 15.03 31.94
C GLN A 67 11.07 14.17 30.67
N GLU A 68 11.72 12.99 30.71
CA GLU A 68 11.84 12.09 29.55
C GLU A 68 10.52 12.08 28.77
N PRO A 69 10.53 12.43 27.47
CA PRO A 69 9.30 12.53 26.71
C PRO A 69 8.61 11.16 26.81
N PRO A 70 7.31 11.12 27.14
CA PRO A 70 6.60 9.86 27.21
C PRO A 70 6.82 9.12 25.89
N ARG A 71 7.02 7.79 25.95
CA ARG A 71 7.12 6.97 24.73
C ARG A 71 5.85 7.20 23.90
N LEU A 72 5.95 8.05 22.88
CA LEU A 72 4.82 8.52 22.08
C LEU A 72 4.21 7.38 21.24
N PHE A 73 4.97 6.30 21.01
CA PHE A 73 4.54 5.16 20.20
C PHE A 73 4.89 3.83 20.87
N ASP A 74 3.86 3.02 21.12
CA ASP A 74 4.04 1.59 21.43
C ASP A 74 4.29 0.81 20.12
N VAL A 75 5.56 0.79 19.73
CA VAL A 75 6.04 0.11 18.51
C VAL A 75 5.63 -1.36 18.46
N GLU A 76 5.52 -2.03 19.62
CA GLU A 76 5.18 -3.44 19.70
C GLU A 76 3.71 -3.68 19.35
N THR A 77 2.82 -2.84 19.86
CA THR A 77 1.41 -2.83 19.47
C THR A 77 1.23 -2.58 17.96
N VAL A 78 1.96 -1.62 17.38
CA VAL A 78 1.87 -1.34 15.93
C VAL A 78 2.37 -2.53 15.09
N LYS A 79 3.46 -3.18 15.50
CA LYS A 79 3.95 -4.42 14.85
C LYS A 79 2.88 -5.52 14.87
N GLY A 80 2.16 -5.68 15.99
CA GLY A 80 1.03 -6.60 16.10
C GLY A 80 -0.06 -6.33 15.05
N TYR A 81 -0.45 -5.07 14.87
CA TYR A 81 -1.44 -4.69 13.85
C TYR A 81 -0.96 -4.93 12.42
N ILE A 82 0.32 -4.70 12.13
CA ILE A 82 0.91 -4.99 10.80
C ILE A 82 0.81 -6.49 10.48
N ILE A 83 1.14 -7.36 11.44
CA ILE A 83 1.06 -8.81 11.26
C ILE A 83 -0.40 -9.23 11.05
N MET A 84 -1.32 -8.75 11.89
CA MET A 84 -2.74 -9.05 11.79
C MET A 84 -3.34 -8.60 10.45
N SER A 85 -3.01 -7.39 10.00
CA SER A 85 -3.48 -6.88 8.71
C SER A 85 -2.98 -7.71 7.53
N SER A 86 -1.75 -8.23 7.60
CA SER A 86 -1.18 -9.12 6.58
C SER A 86 -1.90 -10.47 6.54
N PHE A 87 -2.29 -11.01 7.70
CA PHE A 87 -3.08 -12.23 7.81
C PHE A 87 -4.48 -12.05 7.21
N ILE A 88 -5.18 -10.98 7.61
CA ILE A 88 -6.50 -10.62 7.08
C ILE A 88 -6.43 -10.43 5.56
N ALA A 89 -5.42 -9.72 5.06
CA ALA A 89 -5.23 -9.52 3.64
C ALA A 89 -5.03 -10.83 2.88
N SER A 90 -4.22 -11.74 3.41
CA SER A 90 -4.00 -13.06 2.80
C SER A 90 -5.30 -13.86 2.73
N PHE A 91 -6.11 -13.82 3.79
CA PHE A 91 -7.42 -14.47 3.82
C PHE A 91 -8.39 -13.86 2.80
N LEU A 92 -8.49 -12.53 2.74
CA LEU A 92 -9.33 -11.82 1.77
C LEU A 92 -8.89 -12.10 0.33
N PHE A 93 -7.57 -12.21 0.09
CA PHE A 93 -7.04 -12.56 -1.22
C PHE A 93 -7.47 -13.96 -1.66
N LEU A 94 -7.38 -14.95 -0.76
CA LEU A 94 -7.78 -16.33 -1.04
C LEU A 94 -9.28 -16.43 -1.33
N ILE A 95 -10.13 -15.79 -0.53
CA ILE A 95 -11.57 -15.74 -0.76
C ILE A 95 -11.88 -15.03 -2.08
N GLY A 96 -11.25 -13.88 -2.32
CA GLY A 96 -11.42 -13.13 -3.57
C GLY A 96 -11.02 -13.95 -4.79
N PHE A 97 -9.92 -14.71 -4.69
CA PHE A 97 -9.50 -15.67 -5.71
C PHE A 97 -10.58 -16.73 -5.96
N MET A 98 -11.15 -17.33 -4.90
CA MET A 98 -12.21 -18.34 -5.04
C MET A 98 -13.43 -17.78 -5.77
N PHE A 99 -13.85 -16.54 -5.49
CA PHE A 99 -14.96 -15.90 -6.19
C PHE A 99 -14.67 -15.67 -7.68
N VAL A 100 -13.47 -15.16 -8.02
CA VAL A 100 -13.06 -15.02 -9.44
C VAL A 100 -13.00 -16.39 -10.13
N TYR A 101 -12.56 -17.42 -9.42
CA TYR A 101 -12.52 -18.79 -9.90
C TYR A 101 -13.91 -19.33 -10.21
N LEU A 102 -14.87 -19.23 -9.28
CA LEU A 102 -16.25 -19.69 -9.48
C LEU A 102 -16.93 -19.03 -10.68
N SER A 103 -16.60 -17.78 -10.98
CA SER A 103 -17.13 -17.08 -12.16
C SER A 103 -16.57 -17.61 -13.49
N SER A 104 -15.33 -18.08 -13.52
CA SER A 104 -14.67 -18.50 -14.76
C SER A 104 -14.62 -20.01 -14.97
N LEU A 105 -14.73 -20.80 -13.89
CA LEU A 105 -14.58 -22.26 -13.86
C LEU A 105 -13.29 -22.78 -14.52
N SER A 106 -12.27 -21.92 -14.62
CA SER A 106 -10.98 -22.26 -15.21
C SER A 106 -9.89 -21.60 -14.38
N PHE A 107 -9.02 -22.43 -13.81
CA PHE A 107 -7.89 -21.98 -13.01
C PHE A 107 -6.99 -21.04 -13.81
N LEU A 108 -6.61 -21.45 -15.02
CA LEU A 108 -5.79 -20.64 -15.94
C LEU A 108 -6.44 -19.29 -16.27
N ALA A 109 -7.74 -19.27 -16.54
CA ALA A 109 -8.47 -18.03 -16.84
C ALA A 109 -8.57 -17.10 -15.63
N SER A 110 -8.68 -17.67 -14.42
CA SER A 110 -8.73 -16.92 -13.15
C SER A 110 -7.40 -16.27 -12.86
N PHE A 111 -6.32 -17.06 -12.91
CA PHE A 111 -4.95 -16.55 -12.74
C PHE A 111 -4.64 -15.44 -13.73
N TYR A 112 -4.94 -15.63 -15.01
CA TYR A 112 -4.72 -14.60 -16.04
C TYR A 112 -5.43 -13.29 -15.71
N LYS A 113 -6.72 -13.37 -15.33
CA LYS A 113 -7.53 -12.20 -14.99
C LYS A 113 -6.99 -11.49 -13.73
N ILE A 114 -6.65 -12.27 -12.70
CA ILE A 114 -6.11 -11.73 -11.44
C ILE A 114 -4.74 -11.11 -11.66
N SER A 115 -3.84 -11.75 -12.42
CA SER A 115 -2.51 -11.19 -12.69
C SER A 115 -2.59 -9.86 -13.44
N ILE A 116 -3.48 -9.70 -14.43
CA ILE A 116 -3.68 -8.41 -15.10
C ILE A 116 -4.19 -7.37 -14.10
N HIS A 117 -5.20 -7.73 -13.32
CA HIS A 117 -5.80 -6.86 -12.31
C HIS A 117 -4.77 -6.38 -11.29
N LEU A 118 -3.96 -7.30 -10.77
CA LEU A 118 -2.86 -7.01 -9.85
C LEU A 118 -1.79 -6.14 -10.50
N THR A 119 -1.48 -6.35 -11.77
CA THR A 119 -0.53 -5.50 -12.51
C THR A 119 -1.02 -4.06 -12.53
N VAL A 120 -2.26 -3.83 -12.94
CA VAL A 120 -2.88 -2.49 -12.98
C VAL A 120 -2.90 -1.85 -11.60
N ASN A 121 -3.35 -2.59 -10.59
CA ASN A 121 -3.41 -2.09 -9.21
C ASN A 121 -2.04 -1.72 -8.65
N ASN A 122 -1.01 -2.52 -8.95
CA ASN A 122 0.35 -2.21 -8.47
C ASN A 122 0.88 -0.92 -9.11
N PHE A 123 0.64 -0.69 -10.41
CA PHE A 123 1.02 0.57 -11.03
C PHE A 123 0.21 1.76 -10.49
N LEU A 124 -1.10 1.60 -10.29
CA LEU A 124 -1.92 2.64 -9.66
C LEU A 124 -1.44 2.92 -8.23
N ALA A 125 -1.14 1.89 -7.44
CA ALA A 125 -0.62 2.04 -6.10
C ALA A 125 0.74 2.77 -6.10
N ALA A 126 1.65 2.42 -7.01
CA ALA A 126 2.91 3.13 -7.17
C ALA A 126 2.69 4.63 -7.42
N LEU A 127 1.74 4.98 -8.29
CA LEU A 127 1.36 6.38 -8.53
C LEU A 127 0.81 7.03 -7.25
N TYR A 128 -0.13 6.39 -6.56
CA TYR A 128 -0.71 6.93 -5.32
C TYR A 128 0.33 7.14 -4.22
N PHE A 129 1.21 6.16 -3.97
CA PHE A 129 2.27 6.28 -2.96
C PHE A 129 3.26 7.40 -3.33
N ASN A 130 3.57 7.57 -4.61
CA ASN A 130 4.45 8.64 -5.05
C ASN A 130 3.88 10.05 -4.81
N LEU A 131 2.56 10.19 -4.65
CA LEU A 131 1.91 11.47 -4.31
C LEU A 131 1.93 11.80 -2.82
N ILE A 132 2.22 10.83 -1.94
CA ILE A 132 2.16 11.03 -0.48
C ILE A 132 3.07 12.16 -0.01
N PRO A 133 4.35 12.25 -0.40
CA PRO A 133 5.23 13.32 0.08
C PRO A 133 4.71 14.72 -0.29
N ASP A 134 4.15 14.88 -1.49
CA ASP A 134 3.57 16.15 -1.93
C ASP A 134 2.31 16.51 -1.16
N ILE A 135 1.47 15.52 -0.84
CA ILE A 135 0.29 15.72 0.00
C ILE A 135 0.71 16.14 1.40
N VAL A 136 1.69 15.45 2.00
CA VAL A 136 2.21 15.81 3.32
C VAL A 136 2.82 17.20 3.31
N ASN A 137 3.62 17.55 2.31
CA ASN A 137 4.17 18.89 2.17
C ASN A 137 3.07 19.94 2.13
N LYS A 138 2.03 19.74 1.30
CA LYS A 138 0.88 20.66 1.21
C LYS A 138 0.14 20.83 2.53
N ILE A 139 0.04 19.77 3.34
CA ILE A 139 -0.57 19.84 4.69
C ILE A 139 0.32 20.67 5.62
N LEU A 140 1.64 20.44 5.62
CA LEU A 140 2.58 21.13 6.51
C LEU A 140 2.73 22.62 6.18
N VAL A 141 2.62 23.02 4.91
CA VAL A 141 2.62 24.45 4.52
C VAL A 141 1.23 25.11 4.60
N HIS A 142 0.18 24.37 4.95
CA HIS A 142 -1.18 24.91 4.99
C HIS A 142 -1.31 25.95 6.13
N PRO A 143 -2.06 27.06 5.94
CA PRO A 143 -2.25 28.07 6.99
C PRO A 143 -2.79 27.51 8.31
N SER A 144 -3.63 26.47 8.26
CA SER A 144 -4.12 25.80 9.47
C SER A 144 -3.01 25.11 10.28
N PHE A 145 -1.98 24.58 9.63
CA PHE A 145 -0.83 24.03 10.33
C PHE A 145 0.00 25.16 10.96
N GLN A 146 0.19 26.25 10.22
CA GLN A 146 0.85 27.46 10.73
C GLN A 146 0.16 28.03 11.97
N GLN A 147 -1.18 27.97 12.03
CA GLN A 147 -1.94 28.37 13.22
C GLN A 147 -1.66 27.49 14.45
N ILE A 148 -1.42 26.19 14.25
CA ILE A 148 -1.09 25.25 15.33
C ILE A 148 0.34 25.52 15.83
N THR A 149 1.23 25.94 14.94
CA THR A 149 2.63 26.26 15.27
C THR A 149 2.82 27.73 15.65
N ASN A 150 1.74 28.49 15.87
CA ASN A 150 1.83 29.89 16.32
C ASN A 150 2.58 29.98 17.65
N GLY A 151 3.69 30.72 17.68
CA GLY A 151 4.56 30.86 18.85
C GLY A 151 5.79 29.95 18.82
N ILE A 152 5.90 29.07 17.83
CA ILE A 152 7.14 28.32 17.54
C ILE A 152 7.98 29.15 16.54
N PRO A 153 9.29 29.31 16.76
CA PRO A 153 10.17 29.98 15.80
C PRO A 153 10.07 29.37 14.40
N GLU A 154 9.98 30.21 13.37
CA GLU A 154 9.75 29.75 11.99
C GLU A 154 10.85 28.79 11.51
N GLU A 155 12.11 29.08 11.86
CA GLU A 155 13.27 28.23 11.55
C GLU A 155 13.11 26.80 12.10
N PHE A 156 12.52 26.66 13.29
CA PHE A 156 12.25 25.36 13.90
C PHE A 156 11.14 24.61 13.18
N VAL A 157 10.06 25.31 12.80
CA VAL A 157 8.95 24.71 12.03
C VAL A 157 9.40 24.22 10.66
N GLN A 158 10.23 25.01 9.98
CA GLN A 158 10.81 24.66 8.67
C GLN A 158 11.70 23.42 8.78
N GLU A 159 12.54 23.35 9.81
CA GLU A 159 13.44 22.21 10.02
C GLU A 159 12.68 20.93 10.37
N ILE A 160 11.69 20.99 11.27
CA ILE A 160 10.82 19.84 11.54
C ILE A 160 10.07 19.39 10.28
N THR A 161 9.57 20.33 9.49
CA THR A 161 8.91 20.02 8.21
C THR A 161 9.86 19.28 7.27
N ARG A 162 11.12 19.73 7.17
CA ARG A 162 12.16 19.08 6.37
C ARG A 162 12.41 17.65 6.85
N ILE A 163 12.60 17.45 8.15
CA ILE A 163 12.83 16.15 8.77
C ILE A 163 11.65 15.20 8.50
N ILE A 164 10.41 15.64 8.73
CA ILE A 164 9.20 14.83 8.46
C ILE A 164 9.12 14.41 6.98
N LEU A 165 9.43 15.35 6.07
CA LEU A 165 9.40 15.07 4.63
C LEU A 165 10.50 14.11 4.19
N GLU A 166 11.70 14.20 4.76
CA GLU A 166 12.78 13.26 4.49
C GLU A 166 12.45 11.87 5.05
N TRP A 167 11.94 11.82 6.28
CA TRP A 167 11.51 10.59 6.92
C TRP A 167 10.42 9.87 6.12
N ILE A 168 9.39 10.57 5.62
CA ILE A 168 8.29 9.93 4.87
C ILE A 168 8.70 9.49 3.46
N LYS A 169 9.68 10.16 2.84
CA LYS A 169 10.18 9.77 1.51
C LYS A 169 10.78 8.37 1.51
N ILE A 170 11.41 7.94 2.60
CA ILE A 170 12.03 6.61 2.70
C ILE A 170 10.98 5.49 2.55
N PRO A 171 9.97 5.35 3.43
CA PRO A 171 8.97 4.29 3.31
C PRO A 171 8.14 4.41 2.04
N VAL A 172 7.89 5.63 1.54
CA VAL A 172 7.25 5.83 0.22
C VAL A 172 8.11 5.21 -0.88
N PHE A 173 9.39 5.56 -0.96
CA PHE A 173 10.28 5.07 -2.01
C PHE A 173 10.40 3.54 -2.00
N VAL A 174 10.58 2.93 -0.82
CA VAL A 174 10.64 1.48 -0.68
C VAL A 174 9.33 0.83 -1.13
N THR A 175 8.18 1.42 -0.78
CA THR A 175 6.85 0.91 -1.17
C THR A 175 6.58 1.06 -2.67
N VAL A 176 6.96 2.19 -3.27
CA VAL A 176 6.88 2.42 -4.72
C VAL A 176 7.76 1.41 -5.47
N LYS A 177 8.99 1.17 -5.01
CA LYS A 177 9.88 0.17 -5.61
C LYS A 177 9.28 -1.23 -5.53
N LEU A 178 8.71 -1.61 -4.38
CA LEU A 178 8.05 -2.91 -4.20
C LEU A 178 6.86 -3.07 -5.15
N THR A 179 5.97 -2.08 -5.19
CA THR A 179 4.77 -2.11 -6.05
C THR A 179 5.12 -2.21 -7.52
N ILE A 180 6.09 -1.42 -8.02
CA ILE A 180 6.57 -1.54 -9.40
C ILE A 180 7.15 -2.93 -9.68
N THR A 181 7.96 -3.46 -8.75
CA THR A 181 8.56 -4.80 -8.90
C THR A 181 7.49 -5.89 -8.99
N LEU A 182 6.50 -5.85 -8.09
CA LEU A 182 5.36 -6.77 -8.12
C LEU A 182 4.53 -6.62 -9.40
N GLY A 183 4.30 -5.38 -9.85
CA GLY A 183 3.62 -5.09 -11.11
C GLY A 183 4.31 -5.73 -12.31
N ILE A 184 5.64 -5.64 -12.40
CA ILE A 184 6.43 -6.29 -13.45
C ILE A 184 6.31 -7.81 -13.38
N ILE A 185 6.42 -8.41 -12.18
CA ILE A 185 6.27 -9.86 -11.99
C ILE A 185 4.89 -10.32 -12.47
N PHE A 186 3.82 -9.64 -12.06
CA PHE A 186 2.46 -9.99 -12.48
C PHE A 186 2.23 -9.76 -13.98
N LEU A 187 2.90 -8.78 -14.59
CA LEU A 187 2.85 -8.58 -16.03
C LEU A 187 3.47 -9.78 -16.78
N ILE A 188 4.64 -10.26 -16.36
CA ILE A 188 5.30 -11.43 -16.95
C ILE A 188 4.40 -12.68 -16.81
N ILE A 189 3.81 -12.90 -15.64
CA ILE A 189 2.86 -13.99 -15.39
C ILE A 189 1.65 -13.85 -16.33
N SER A 190 1.08 -12.66 -16.45
CA SER A 190 -0.06 -12.39 -17.33
C SER A 190 0.23 -12.70 -18.79
N VAL A 191 1.40 -12.29 -19.30
CA VAL A 191 1.85 -12.57 -20.67
C VAL A 191 2.04 -14.06 -20.89
N THR A 192 2.65 -14.77 -19.93
CA THR A 192 2.84 -16.23 -20.00
C THR A 192 1.50 -16.96 -20.08
N LEU A 193 0.58 -16.61 -19.19
CA LEU A 193 -0.75 -17.19 -19.14
C LEU A 193 -1.58 -16.87 -20.40
N TYR A 194 -1.38 -15.69 -21.01
CA TYR A 194 -2.00 -15.34 -22.28
C TYR A 194 -1.60 -16.31 -23.39
N PHE A 195 -0.30 -16.59 -23.54
CA PHE A 195 0.19 -17.52 -24.56
C PHE A 195 -0.28 -18.96 -24.29
N MET A 196 -0.26 -19.42 -23.03
CA MET A 196 -0.78 -20.74 -22.67
C MET A 196 -2.26 -20.88 -23.01
N LYS A 197 -3.08 -19.87 -22.66
CA LYS A 197 -4.51 -19.83 -22.98
C LYS A 197 -4.74 -19.86 -24.49
N LYS A 198 -3.97 -19.08 -25.26
CA LYS A 198 -4.06 -19.03 -26.73
C LYS A 198 -3.71 -20.38 -27.37
N LYS A 199 -2.70 -21.09 -26.84
CA LYS A 199 -2.31 -22.42 -27.33
C LYS A 199 -3.41 -23.45 -27.08
N ALA A 200 -3.96 -23.51 -25.87
CA ALA A 200 -5.03 -24.44 -25.52
C ALA A 200 -6.28 -24.27 -26.43
N LEU A 201 -6.67 -23.02 -26.73
CA LEU A 201 -7.79 -22.74 -27.63
C LEU A 201 -7.52 -23.15 -29.08
N LYS A 202 -6.27 -23.11 -29.55
CA LYS A 202 -5.91 -23.58 -30.89
C LYS A 202 -5.98 -25.10 -30.99
N GLU A 203 -5.55 -25.81 -29.95
CA GLU A 203 -5.61 -27.28 -29.90
C GLU A 203 -7.06 -27.77 -29.84
N GLU A 204 -7.92 -27.13 -29.05
CA GLU A 204 -9.35 -27.47 -29.00
C GLU A 204 -10.05 -27.31 -30.36
N LYS A 205 -9.68 -26.27 -31.14
CA LYS A 205 -10.23 -26.05 -32.49
C LYS A 205 -9.72 -27.03 -33.54
N LYS A 206 -8.55 -27.64 -33.35
CA LYS A 206 -8.02 -28.65 -34.28
C LYS A 206 -8.67 -30.01 -34.08
N ASN A 207 -9.19 -30.27 -32.88
CA ASN A 207 -9.83 -31.54 -32.52
C ASN A 207 -11.36 -31.53 -32.75
N LYS A 208 -11.92 -30.43 -33.24
CA LYS A 208 -13.32 -30.29 -33.66
C LYS A 208 -13.39 -30.18 -35.17
#